data_AF-A0A923VF36-F1
#
_entry.id   AF-A0A923VF36-F1
#
_cell.length_a   1.000
_cell.length_b   1.000
_cell.length_c   1.000
_cell.angle_alpha   90.00
_cell.angle_beta   90.00
_cell.angle_gamma   90.00
#
_symmetry.space_group_name_H-M   'P 1'
#
loop_
_entity.id
_entity.type
_entity.pdbx_description
1 polymer ?
#
loop_
_entity_poly.entity_id
_entity_poly.type
_entity_poly.pdbx_seq_one_letter_code
_entity_poly.pdbx_strand_id
1 'polypeptide(L)'
;MVTGLSGLLYASACETFLNYAKQDPAGASLLIRKFILEGVEINGTLEGFTSSGGRVDLFNSLKKMNEWCFNSSAVNNIETIADVSLFPNPSNGGTFSLLSFVEGSATITITDMSGKSISSATAEFQNGSQQTFINNLPAGVYHIRCVFDNAKVFSSRLIVQ
;
A
#
# COMPACT_ATOMS: atom_id res chain seq x y z
N MET A 1 32.21 -16.01 15.98
CA MET A 1 30.98 -16.66 15.45
C MET A 1 29.83 -15.66 15.28
N VAL A 2 29.55 -14.79 16.26
CA VAL A 2 28.45 -13.80 16.19
C VAL A 2 28.65 -12.73 15.10
N THR A 3 29.87 -12.26 14.86
CA THR A 3 30.17 -11.25 13.82
C THR A 3 29.85 -11.74 12.40
N GLY A 4 30.09 -13.01 12.10
CA GLY A 4 29.76 -13.61 10.80
C GLY A 4 28.24 -13.75 10.60
N LEU A 5 27.52 -14.06 11.67
CA LEU A 5 26.05 -14.12 11.66
C LEU A 5 25.44 -12.74 11.40
N SER A 6 25.95 -11.69 12.05
CA SER A 6 25.52 -10.32 11.79
C SER A 6 25.77 -9.92 10.33
N GLY A 7 26.94 -10.28 9.78
CA GLY A 7 27.25 -10.05 8.37
C GLY A 7 26.28 -10.75 7.42
N LEU A 8 25.92 -12.00 7.70
CA LEU A 8 24.92 -12.74 6.91
C LEU A 8 23.52 -12.12 7.00
N LEU A 9 23.10 -11.71 8.20
CA LEU A 9 21.80 -11.05 8.39
C LEU A 9 21.74 -9.74 7.60
N TYR A 10 22.81 -8.93 7.62
CA TYR A 10 22.89 -7.74 6.76
C TYR A 10 22.89 -8.07 5.26
N ALA A 11 23.55 -9.16 4.84
CA ALA A 11 23.58 -9.57 3.44
C ALA A 11 22.24 -10.12 2.93
N SER A 12 21.38 -10.61 3.82
CA SER A 12 20.07 -11.20 3.51
C SER A 12 18.90 -10.30 3.93
N ALA A 13 19.17 -9.08 4.37
CA ALA A 13 18.18 -8.14 4.86
C ALA A 13 17.29 -7.58 3.74
N CYS A 14 16.03 -7.32 4.08
CA CYS A 14 15.10 -6.60 3.21
C CYS A 14 15.48 -5.12 3.07
N GLU A 15 14.99 -4.46 2.01
CA GLU A 15 15.25 -3.04 1.76
C GLU A 15 14.80 -2.12 2.89
N THR A 16 13.68 -2.42 3.55
CA THR A 16 13.17 -1.64 4.69
C THR A 16 14.14 -1.68 5.86
N PHE A 17 14.71 -2.85 6.16
CA PHE A 17 15.73 -2.99 7.20
C PHE A 17 17.03 -2.27 6.82
N LEU A 18 17.47 -2.38 5.56
CA LEU A 18 18.68 -1.68 5.10
C LEU A 18 18.53 -0.16 5.16
N ASN A 19 17.35 0.36 4.83
CA ASN A 19 17.04 1.79 4.96
C ASN A 19 16.99 2.21 6.43
N TYR A 20 16.35 1.41 7.29
CA TYR A 20 16.37 1.64 8.73
C TYR A 20 17.80 1.65 9.30
N ALA A 21 18.64 0.69 8.89
CA ALA A 21 20.04 0.61 9.33
C ALA A 21 20.91 1.78 8.86
N LYS A 22 20.58 2.42 7.73
CA LYS A 22 21.23 3.67 7.30
C LYS A 22 20.81 4.87 8.14
N GLN A 23 19.55 4.92 8.57
CA GLN A 23 18.99 6.02 9.36
C GLN A 23 19.38 5.91 10.84
N ASP A 24 19.32 4.71 11.40
CA ASP A 24 19.65 4.40 12.80
C ASP A 24 20.49 3.11 12.88
N PRO A 25 21.82 3.21 12.72
CA PRO A 25 22.72 2.06 12.82
C PRO A 25 22.72 1.41 14.21
N ALA A 26 22.52 2.21 15.26
CA ALA A 26 22.52 1.72 16.65
C ALA A 26 21.27 0.86 16.90
N GLY A 27 20.09 1.36 16.51
CA GLY A 27 18.84 0.60 16.58
C GLY A 27 18.86 -0.67 15.72
N ALA A 28 19.44 -0.61 14.51
CA ALA A 28 19.60 -1.80 13.67
C ALA A 28 20.49 -2.86 14.31
N SER A 29 21.59 -2.47 14.95
CA SER A 29 22.46 -3.41 15.69
C SER A 29 21.73 -4.08 16.86
N LEU A 30 20.84 -3.36 17.53
CA LEU A 30 20.00 -3.88 18.61
C LEU A 30 18.98 -4.90 18.07
N LEU A 31 18.37 -4.63 16.92
CA LEU A 31 17.45 -5.55 16.25
C LEU A 31 18.15 -6.82 15.79
N ILE A 32 19.32 -6.71 15.18
CA ILE A 32 20.14 -7.89 14.82
C ILE A 32 20.41 -8.75 16.06
N ARG A 33 20.83 -8.12 17.17
CA ARG A 33 21.05 -8.82 18.43
C ARG A 33 19.76 -9.51 18.91
N LYS A 34 18.61 -8.84 18.81
CA LYS A 34 17.31 -9.39 19.18
C LYS A 34 16.94 -10.62 18.35
N PHE A 35 17.09 -10.56 17.02
CA PHE A 35 16.81 -11.70 16.12
C PHE A 35 17.67 -12.92 16.45
N ILE A 36 18.94 -12.70 16.82
CA ILE A 36 19.86 -13.77 17.20
C ILE A 36 19.45 -14.41 18.54
N LEU A 37 19.07 -13.60 19.52
CA LEU A 37 18.70 -14.08 20.86
C LEU A 37 17.32 -14.76 20.88
N GLU A 38 16.37 -14.28 20.08
CA GLU A 38 15.03 -14.87 19.96
C GLU A 38 14.98 -16.03 18.96
N GLY A 39 15.99 -16.15 18.10
CA GLY A 39 16.16 -17.23 17.15
C GLY A 39 16.98 -18.41 17.68
N VAL A 40 17.28 -18.48 18.99
CA VAL A 40 18.04 -19.63 19.52
C VAL A 40 17.19 -20.89 19.62
N GLU A 41 17.82 -22.03 19.43
CA GLU A 41 17.23 -23.32 19.81
C GLU A 41 17.42 -23.52 21.32
N ILE A 42 16.31 -23.58 22.06
CA ILE A 42 16.34 -23.76 23.52
C ILE A 42 16.93 -25.13 23.86
N ASN A 43 17.84 -25.14 24.81
CA ASN A 43 18.38 -26.37 25.36
C ASN A 43 18.20 -26.30 26.88
N GLY A 44 17.42 -27.24 27.45
CA GLY A 44 17.13 -27.25 28.89
C GLY A 44 18.38 -27.30 29.78
N THR A 45 19.53 -27.74 29.27
CA THR A 45 20.80 -27.70 30.01
C THR A 45 21.45 -26.31 30.06
N LEU A 46 21.00 -25.37 29.23
CA LEU A 46 21.51 -24.00 29.13
C LEU A 46 20.56 -22.95 29.74
N GLU A 47 19.39 -23.39 30.21
CA GLU A 47 18.42 -22.54 30.90
C GLU A 47 19.04 -22.00 32.21
N GLY A 48 18.98 -20.68 32.41
CA GLY A 48 19.61 -20.01 33.55
C GLY A 48 21.14 -19.80 33.45
N PHE A 49 21.82 -20.42 32.49
CA PHE A 49 23.28 -20.26 32.27
C PHE A 49 23.62 -19.29 31.12
N THR A 50 22.68 -19.08 30.20
CA THR A 50 22.86 -18.17 29.05
C THR A 50 21.69 -17.20 28.96
N SER A 51 21.90 -16.00 28.41
CA SER A 51 20.86 -14.96 28.33
C SER A 51 19.62 -15.37 27.50
N SER A 52 19.71 -16.43 26.71
CA SER A 52 18.63 -16.94 25.87
C SER A 52 18.25 -18.40 26.17
N GLY A 53 18.95 -19.07 27.10
CA GLY A 53 18.69 -20.47 27.46
C GLY A 53 18.96 -21.48 26.33
N GLY A 54 19.75 -21.13 25.31
CA GLY A 54 19.81 -21.90 24.07
C GLY A 54 21.08 -21.72 23.24
N ARG A 55 21.16 -22.47 22.15
CA ARG A 55 22.23 -22.39 21.15
C ARG A 55 21.79 -21.53 19.96
N VAL A 56 22.70 -20.72 19.43
CA VAL A 56 22.43 -19.88 18.27
C VAL A 56 22.08 -20.74 17.05
N ASP A 57 20.96 -20.43 16.41
CA ASP A 57 20.48 -21.06 15.17
C ASP A 57 20.32 -20.00 14.06
N LEU A 58 20.98 -20.23 12.93
CA LEU A 58 20.97 -19.32 11.77
C LEU A 58 19.59 -19.20 11.13
N PHE A 59 18.93 -20.33 10.94
CA PHE A 59 17.67 -20.42 10.21
C PHE A 59 16.56 -19.72 10.98
N ASN A 60 16.49 -19.96 12.28
CA ASN A 60 15.54 -19.30 13.17
C ASN A 60 15.83 -17.79 13.28
N SER A 61 17.10 -17.37 13.33
CA SER A 61 17.48 -15.94 13.31
C SER A 61 17.03 -15.24 12.03
N LEU A 62 17.21 -15.89 10.87
CA LEU A 62 16.74 -15.39 9.58
C LEU A 62 15.21 -15.31 9.53
N LYS A 63 14.51 -16.32 10.07
CA LYS A 63 13.05 -16.30 10.18
C LYS A 63 12.57 -15.11 11.00
N LYS A 64 13.22 -14.81 12.14
CA LYS A 64 12.89 -13.63 12.97
C LYS A 64 13.10 -12.31 12.24
N MET A 65 14.18 -12.19 11.49
CA MET A 65 14.43 -11.01 10.65
C MET A 65 13.36 -10.88 9.56
N ASN A 66 12.97 -11.97 8.91
CA ASN A 66 11.97 -11.95 7.85
C ASN A 66 10.57 -11.60 8.41
N GLU A 67 10.20 -12.13 9.57
CA GLU A 67 9.00 -11.74 10.32
C GLU A 67 9.00 -10.22 10.58
N TRP A 68 10.13 -9.65 10.98
CA TRP A 68 10.26 -8.20 11.14
C TRP A 68 10.14 -7.47 9.80
N CYS A 69 10.73 -7.98 8.71
CA CYS A 69 10.61 -7.40 7.37
C CYS A 69 9.15 -7.35 6.90
N PHE A 70 8.37 -8.40 7.10
CA PHE A 70 6.94 -8.41 6.74
C PHE A 70 6.11 -7.44 7.59
N ASN A 71 6.40 -7.32 8.88
CA ASN A 71 5.65 -6.43 9.77
C ASN A 71 6.07 -4.94 9.64
N SER A 72 7.34 -4.68 9.33
CA SER A 72 7.87 -3.33 9.08
C SER A 72 7.55 -2.83 7.68
N SER A 73 7.32 -3.75 6.74
CA SER A 73 6.62 -3.48 5.49
C SER A 73 5.12 -3.35 5.76
N ALA A 74 4.75 -2.49 6.72
CA ALA A 74 3.45 -1.86 6.65
C ALA A 74 3.47 -1.06 5.35
N VAL A 75 2.91 -1.66 4.31
CA VAL A 75 2.62 -0.99 3.05
C VAL A 75 1.59 0.09 3.40
N ASN A 76 2.07 1.25 3.86
CA ASN A 76 1.24 2.43 4.10
C ASN A 76 0.70 3.01 2.79
N ASN A 77 1.22 2.54 1.66
CA ASN A 77 0.67 2.77 0.33
C ASN A 77 0.07 1.47 -0.20
N ILE A 78 -1.07 1.08 0.38
CA ILE A 78 -2.09 0.45 -0.45
C ILE A 78 -2.40 1.50 -1.51
N GLU A 79 -1.72 1.46 -2.66
CA GLU A 79 -2.30 2.06 -3.85
C GLU A 79 -3.57 1.27 -4.08
N THR A 80 -4.67 1.86 -3.62
CA THR A 80 -5.97 1.25 -3.58
C THR A 80 -6.26 0.70 -4.96
N ILE A 81 -6.67 -0.57 -5.02
CA ILE A 81 -7.51 -1.08 -6.10
C ILE A 81 -8.43 0.06 -6.49
N ALA A 82 -8.38 0.52 -7.76
CA ALA A 82 -8.98 1.79 -8.19
C ALA A 82 -10.28 2.10 -7.42
N ASP A 83 -10.17 2.99 -6.43
CA ASP A 83 -11.20 3.29 -5.43
C ASP A 83 -12.48 3.81 -6.13
N VAL A 84 -12.33 4.31 -7.35
CA VAL A 84 -13.39 4.63 -8.30
C VAL A 84 -13.06 4.05 -9.67
N SER A 85 -13.96 3.24 -10.23
CA SER A 85 -13.89 2.66 -11.57
C SER A 85 -14.96 3.24 -12.48
N LEU A 86 -14.65 3.42 -13.76
CA LEU A 86 -15.56 4.00 -14.75
C LEU A 86 -15.92 2.98 -15.83
N PHE A 87 -17.21 2.86 -16.15
CA PHE A 87 -17.69 1.97 -17.22
C PHE A 87 -19.01 2.44 -17.85
N PRO A 88 -19.29 2.09 -19.11
CA PRO A 88 -18.35 1.53 -20.07
C PRO A 88 -17.33 2.57 -20.53
N ASN A 89 -16.12 2.13 -20.85
CA ASN A 89 -15.07 2.94 -21.47
C ASN A 89 -14.38 2.11 -22.56
N PRO A 90 -14.60 2.39 -23.85
CA PRO A 90 -15.33 3.54 -24.41
C PRO A 90 -16.85 3.53 -24.13
N SER A 91 -17.47 4.72 -24.08
CA SER A 91 -18.92 4.92 -23.94
C SER A 91 -19.52 5.43 -25.26
N ASN A 92 -20.81 5.13 -25.48
CA ASN A 92 -21.59 5.61 -26.63
C ASN A 92 -22.13 7.04 -26.42
N GLY A 93 -21.59 7.79 -25.46
CA GLY A 93 -21.91 9.21 -25.23
C GLY A 93 -23.22 9.49 -24.51
N GLY A 94 -24.10 8.50 -24.32
CA GLY A 94 -25.37 8.67 -23.60
C GLY A 94 -25.25 8.56 -22.08
N THR A 95 -24.58 7.51 -21.59
CA THR A 95 -24.45 7.23 -20.15
C THR A 95 -23.08 6.64 -19.80
N PHE A 96 -22.64 6.90 -18.58
CA PHE A 96 -21.52 6.19 -17.95
C PHE A 96 -21.79 6.01 -16.46
N SER A 97 -21.17 5.02 -15.86
CA SER A 97 -21.29 4.66 -14.45
C SER A 97 -19.94 4.80 -13.75
N LEU A 98 -19.98 5.29 -12.52
CA LEU A 98 -18.86 5.28 -11.59
C LEU A 98 -19.17 4.29 -10.47
N LEU A 99 -18.35 3.25 -10.34
CA LEU A 99 -18.35 2.36 -9.17
C LEU A 99 -17.32 2.87 -8.18
N SER A 100 -17.73 3.17 -6.95
CA SER A 100 -16.85 3.62 -5.88
C SER A 100 -16.87 2.66 -4.70
N PHE A 101 -15.71 2.40 -4.12
CA PHE A 101 -15.55 1.75 -2.81
C PHE A 101 -15.29 2.77 -1.69
N VAL A 102 -15.21 4.06 -2.04
CA VAL A 102 -15.08 5.18 -1.10
C VAL A 102 -16.46 5.70 -0.72
N GLU A 103 -16.69 5.79 0.58
CA GLU A 103 -17.90 6.36 1.16
C GLU A 103 -17.81 7.87 1.31
N GLY A 104 -18.94 8.55 1.11
CA GLY A 104 -19.10 9.97 1.32
C GLY A 104 -19.62 10.72 0.10
N SER A 105 -19.85 12.01 0.28
CA SER A 105 -20.20 12.90 -0.82
C SER A 105 -18.95 13.15 -1.68
N ALA A 106 -19.12 13.07 -2.99
CA ALA A 106 -18.10 13.38 -3.97
C ALA A 106 -18.62 14.40 -4.97
N THR A 107 -17.76 15.36 -5.29
CA THR A 107 -17.96 16.28 -6.41
C THR A 107 -17.29 15.70 -7.65
N ILE A 108 -18.09 15.33 -8.64
CA ILE A 108 -17.65 14.83 -9.94
C ILE A 108 -17.63 15.99 -10.93
N THR A 109 -16.49 16.26 -11.54
CA THR A 109 -16.30 17.26 -12.59
C THR A 109 -15.84 16.58 -13.87
N ILE A 110 -16.54 16.87 -14.97
CA ILE A 110 -16.20 16.40 -16.31
C ILE A 110 -15.57 17.56 -17.07
N THR A 111 -14.40 17.31 -17.63
CA THR A 111 -13.61 18.32 -18.34
C THR A 111 -13.24 17.79 -19.73
N ASP A 112 -13.33 18.63 -20.75
CA ASP A 112 -12.84 18.32 -22.10
C ASP A 112 -11.31 18.46 -22.20
N MET A 113 -10.67 18.01 -23.29
CA MET A 113 -9.23 18.12 -23.54
C MET A 113 -8.73 19.58 -23.51
N SER A 114 -9.61 20.54 -23.75
CA SER A 114 -9.32 21.98 -23.65
C SER A 114 -9.22 22.50 -22.21
N GLY A 115 -9.49 21.67 -21.19
CA GLY A 115 -9.54 22.07 -19.79
C GLY A 115 -10.85 22.76 -19.38
N LYS A 116 -11.82 22.86 -20.30
CA LYS A 116 -13.15 23.41 -20.02
C LYS A 116 -14.00 22.40 -19.23
N SER A 117 -14.48 22.79 -18.05
CA SER A 117 -15.46 22.00 -17.28
C SER A 117 -16.81 21.98 -18.01
N ILE A 118 -17.23 20.81 -18.49
CA ILE A 118 -18.48 20.60 -19.22
C ILE A 118 -19.65 20.42 -18.27
N SER A 119 -19.42 19.70 -17.16
CA SER A 119 -20.45 19.41 -16.18
C SER A 119 -19.82 19.19 -14.80
N SER A 120 -20.57 19.50 -13.76
CA SER A 120 -20.23 19.18 -12.37
C SER A 120 -21.47 18.67 -11.66
N ALA A 121 -21.34 17.57 -10.93
CA ALA A 121 -22.42 16.96 -10.16
C ALA A 121 -21.91 16.52 -8.79
N THR A 122 -22.78 16.50 -7.80
CA THR A 122 -22.48 15.92 -6.48
C THR A 122 -23.20 14.58 -6.38
N ALA A 123 -22.50 13.53 -5.98
CA ALA A 123 -23.11 12.23 -5.73
C ALA A 123 -22.62 11.67 -4.39
N GLU A 124 -23.52 11.00 -3.69
CA GLU A 124 -23.18 10.25 -2.50
C GLU A 124 -22.85 8.81 -2.88
N PHE A 125 -21.67 8.36 -2.44
CA PHE A 125 -21.24 6.99 -2.59
C PHE A 125 -21.28 6.28 -1.25
N GLN A 126 -21.79 5.06 -1.27
CA GLN A 126 -21.61 4.07 -0.21
C GLN A 126 -20.57 3.04 -0.70
N ASN A 127 -20.04 2.21 0.19
CA ASN A 127 -19.06 1.20 -0.18
C ASN A 127 -19.64 0.24 -1.23
N GLY A 128 -19.02 0.19 -2.41
CA GLY A 128 -19.46 -0.60 -3.55
C GLY A 128 -20.63 0.02 -4.33
N SER A 129 -20.93 1.31 -4.12
CA SER A 129 -22.02 2.00 -4.79
C SER A 129 -21.68 2.36 -6.24
N GLN A 130 -22.66 2.21 -7.12
CA GLN A 130 -22.60 2.63 -8.51
C GLN A 130 -23.51 3.84 -8.74
N GLN A 131 -22.96 4.89 -9.32
CA GLN A 131 -23.70 6.07 -9.75
C GLN A 131 -23.66 6.21 -11.27
N THR A 132 -24.83 6.31 -11.90
CA THR A 132 -24.96 6.45 -13.36
C THR A 132 -25.20 7.91 -13.71
N PHE A 133 -24.35 8.44 -14.58
CA PHE A 133 -24.45 9.80 -15.11
C PHE A 133 -24.99 9.76 -16.53
N ILE A 134 -25.96 10.63 -16.80
CA ILE A 134 -26.55 10.83 -18.12
C ILE A 134 -26.08 12.19 -18.60
N ASN A 135 -25.08 12.21 -19.47
CA ASN A 135 -24.61 13.42 -20.13
C ASN A 135 -24.44 13.04 -21.60
N ASN A 136 -25.23 13.65 -22.48
CA ASN A 136 -25.16 13.42 -23.93
C ASN A 136 -23.90 14.08 -24.51
N LEU A 137 -22.74 13.51 -24.19
CA LEU A 137 -21.42 14.04 -24.54
C LEU A 137 -21.13 13.72 -26.01
N PRO A 138 -20.68 14.70 -26.82
CA PRO A 138 -20.16 14.43 -28.15
C PRO A 138 -18.98 13.46 -28.14
N ALA A 139 -18.73 12.76 -29.25
CA ALA A 139 -17.54 11.93 -29.42
C ALA A 139 -16.25 12.72 -29.14
N GLY A 140 -15.37 12.15 -28.31
CA GLY A 140 -14.21 12.86 -27.79
C GLY A 140 -13.61 12.19 -26.55
N VAL A 141 -12.53 12.81 -26.03
CA VAL A 141 -11.84 12.34 -24.83
C VAL A 141 -12.11 13.32 -23.70
N TYR A 142 -12.60 12.81 -22.58
CA TYR A 142 -12.95 13.60 -21.40
C TYR A 142 -12.16 13.14 -20.18
N HIS A 143 -11.80 14.09 -19.33
CA HIS A 143 -11.25 13.85 -18.01
C HIS A 143 -12.35 13.96 -16.96
N ILE A 144 -12.58 12.87 -16.24
CA ILE A 144 -13.49 12.83 -15.10
C ILE A 144 -12.66 12.92 -13.84
N ARG A 145 -12.97 13.90 -13.00
CA ARG A 145 -12.33 14.12 -11.70
C ARG A 145 -13.39 13.98 -10.61
N CYS A 146 -13.15 13.12 -9.63
CA CYS A 146 -13.99 12.96 -8.46
C CYS A 146 -13.21 13.44 -7.23
N VAL A 147 -13.79 14.34 -6.45
CA VAL A 147 -13.20 14.86 -5.21
C VAL A 147 -14.15 14.52 -4.06
N PHE A 148 -13.70 13.66 -3.16
CA PHE A 148 -14.46 13.26 -1.97
C PHE A 148 -14.18 14.21 -0.81
N ASP A 149 -15.15 14.35 0.10
CA ASP A 149 -15.03 15.20 1.30
C ASP A 149 -13.86 14.81 2.22
N ASN A 150 -13.45 13.53 2.19
CA ASN A 150 -12.28 13.03 2.91
C ASN A 150 -10.93 13.39 2.25
N ALA A 151 -10.94 14.36 1.32
CA ALA A 151 -9.81 14.82 0.51
C ALA A 151 -9.20 13.79 -0.46
N LYS A 152 -9.82 12.61 -0.64
CA LYS A 152 -9.43 11.68 -1.72
C LYS A 152 -9.84 12.25 -3.07
N VAL A 153 -8.92 12.24 -4.02
CA VAL A 153 -9.13 12.71 -5.40
C VAL A 153 -8.86 11.57 -6.37
N PHE A 154 -9.81 11.34 -7.27
CA PHE A 154 -9.68 10.37 -8.35
C PHE A 154 -9.81 11.07 -9.69
N SER A 155 -9.01 10.65 -10.66
CA SER A 155 -9.10 11.12 -12.02
C SER A 155 -9.06 9.95 -12.97
N SER A 156 -10.02 9.88 -13.89
CA SER A 156 -10.09 8.85 -14.93
C SER A 156 -10.38 9.47 -16.29
N ARG A 157 -9.97 8.79 -17.35
CA ARG A 157 -10.20 9.22 -18.74
C ARG A 157 -11.40 8.46 -19.30
N LEU A 158 -12.44 9.18 -19.72
CA LEU A 158 -13.58 8.66 -20.45
C LEU A 158 -13.37 8.89 -21.95
N ILE A 159 -13.48 7.83 -22.74
CA ILE A 159 -13.47 7.90 -24.20
C ILE A 159 -14.91 7.76 -24.67
N VAL A 160 -15.40 8.71 -25.48
CA VAL A 160 -16.72 8.67 -26.10
C VAL A 160 -16.55 8.48 -27.60
N GLN A 161 -17.24 7.48 -28.17
CA GLN A 161 -17.21 7.14 -29.60
C GLN A 161 -18.57 7.38 -30.26
#